data_AF-A0A8J8JWM5-F1
#
_entry.id   AF-A0A8J8JWM5-F1
#
_cell.length_a   1.000
_cell.length_b   1.000
_cell.length_c   1.000
_cell.angle_alpha   90.00
_cell.angle_beta   90.00
_cell.angle_gamma   90.00
#
_symmetry.space_group_name_H-M   'P 1'
#
loop_
_entity.id
_entity.type
_entity.pdbx_description
1 polymer ?
#
loop_
_entity_poly.entity_id
_entity_poly.type
_entity_poly.pdbx_seq_one_letter_code
_entity_poly.pdbx_strand_id
1 'polypeptide(L)'
;MQNHENQLDSSSISHPPLGIIGKLITETQTTLSSLQAMRLQMNESHIQINELKNKLDQATAETLIDVLTGIANRKGLLKAFEHVLIQPKKTSASISLLMLDIDHFKKVNDTHGHLIGDNVIKFIS
;
A
#
# COMPACT_ATOMS: atom_id res chain seq x y z
N MET A 1 65.37 -60.83 -11.31
CA MET A 1 65.07 -59.85 -12.37
C MET A 1 64.30 -58.70 -11.73
N GLN A 2 64.86 -57.49 -11.83
CA GLN A 2 64.33 -56.23 -11.34
C GLN A 2 62.96 -55.86 -11.93
N ASN A 3 62.19 -55.05 -11.18
CA ASN A 3 61.77 -53.66 -11.50
C ASN A 3 60.75 -53.21 -10.43
N HIS A 4 61.05 -52.31 -9.49
CA HIS A 4 61.08 -50.83 -9.53
C HIS A 4 59.73 -50.12 -9.77
N GLU A 5 59.51 -49.06 -8.97
CA GLU A 5 58.45 -48.04 -8.97
C GLU A 5 57.11 -48.44 -8.30
N ASN A 6 56.44 -47.64 -7.47
CA ASN A 6 56.59 -46.21 -7.21
C ASN A 6 56.04 -45.86 -5.81
N GLN A 7 56.70 -44.88 -5.20
CA GLN A 7 56.40 -44.29 -3.92
C GLN A 7 55.43 -43.12 -4.16
N LEU A 8 54.24 -43.15 -3.55
CA LEU A 8 53.41 -41.95 -3.40
C LEU A 8 52.95 -41.83 -1.95
N ASP A 9 53.75 -41.04 -1.25
CA ASP A 9 53.48 -40.26 -0.06
C ASP A 9 52.03 -39.72 -0.04
N SER A 10 51.17 -40.32 0.78
CA SER A 10 49.88 -39.72 1.14
C SER A 10 50.03 -38.98 2.46
N SER A 11 50.71 -37.85 2.38
CA SER A 11 50.75 -36.84 3.43
C SER A 11 49.33 -36.27 3.67
N SER A 12 48.96 -36.25 4.95
CA SER A 12 48.19 -35.17 5.58
C SER A 12 46.82 -34.79 4.98
N ILE A 13 45.86 -35.71 4.96
CA ILE A 13 44.44 -35.30 4.94
C ILE A 13 44.05 -34.96 6.39
N SER A 14 44.28 -33.72 6.76
CA SER A 14 43.74 -33.11 7.99
C SER A 14 42.21 -33.17 7.92
N HIS A 15 41.61 -34.23 8.48
CA HIS A 15 40.17 -34.25 8.72
C HIS A 15 39.81 -33.06 9.61
N PRO A 16 38.87 -32.19 9.20
CA PRO A 16 38.44 -31.11 10.07
C PRO A 16 37.95 -31.74 11.38
N PRO A 17 38.44 -31.30 12.54
CA PRO A 17 38.05 -31.89 13.81
C PRO A 17 36.52 -31.86 13.87
N LEU A 18 35.89 -33.00 14.16
CA LEU A 18 34.43 -33.19 14.14
C LEU A 18 33.64 -32.07 14.83
N GLY A 19 34.25 -31.37 15.80
CA GLY A 19 33.69 -30.18 16.44
C GLY A 19 33.41 -28.99 15.51
N ILE A 20 34.19 -28.77 14.44
CA ILE A 20 33.96 -27.69 13.47
C ILE A 20 32.69 -27.98 12.64
N ILE A 21 32.54 -29.23 12.18
CA ILE A 21 31.35 -29.66 11.44
C ILE A 21 30.10 -29.55 12.33
N GLY A 22 30.18 -30.01 13.59
CA GLY A 22 29.09 -29.86 14.54
C GLY A 22 28.71 -28.40 14.78
N LYS A 23 29.69 -27.50 14.88
CA LYS A 23 29.44 -26.07 15.05
C LYS A 23 28.76 -25.44 13.82
N LEU A 24 29.23 -25.77 12.61
CA LEU A 24 28.62 -25.32 11.35
C LEU A 24 27.18 -25.82 11.18
N ILE A 25 26.92 -27.08 11.50
CA ILE A 25 25.56 -27.65 11.47
C ILE A 25 24.66 -26.89 12.46
N THR A 26 25.16 -26.62 13.66
CA THR A 26 24.40 -25.90 14.70
C THR A 26 24.15 -24.44 14.29
N GLU A 27 25.15 -23.74 13.75
CA GLU A 27 25.01 -22.38 13.21
C GLU A 27 24.04 -22.32 12.04
N THR A 28 24.10 -23.29 11.12
CA THR A 28 23.18 -23.37 9.98
C THR A 28 21.75 -23.63 10.46
N GLN A 29 21.57 -24.56 11.41
CA GLN A 29 20.26 -24.86 11.99
C GLN A 29 19.67 -23.65 12.73
N THR A 30 20.51 -22.92 13.46
CA THR A 30 20.10 -21.69 14.17
C THR A 30 19.72 -20.59 13.17
N THR A 31 20.52 -20.41 12.12
CA THR A 31 20.26 -19.43 11.05
C THR A 31 18.96 -19.74 10.30
N LEU A 32 18.72 -21.00 9.93
CA LEU A 32 17.47 -21.42 9.28
C LEU A 32 16.26 -21.17 10.17
N SER A 33 16.36 -21.48 11.46
CA SER A 33 15.29 -21.22 12.43
C SER A 33 15.00 -19.73 12.56
N SER A 34 16.05 -18.88 12.58
CA SER A 34 15.93 -17.41 12.62
C SER A 34 15.28 -16.84 11.35
N LEU A 35 15.67 -17.32 10.16
CA LEU A 35 15.04 -16.93 8.89
C LEU A 35 13.57 -17.31 8.84
N GLN A 36 13.21 -18.48 9.37
CA GLN A 36 11.83 -18.94 9.40
C GLN A 36 10.98 -18.07 10.34
N ALA A 37 11.51 -17.70 11.51
CA ALA A 37 10.86 -16.76 12.43
C ALA A 37 10.69 -15.36 11.81
N MET A 38 11.73 -14.83 11.16
CA MET A 38 11.66 -13.56 10.45
C MET A 38 10.63 -13.57 9.32
N ARG A 39 10.54 -14.68 8.56
CA ARG A 39 9.55 -14.83 7.49
C ARG A 39 8.12 -14.82 8.03
N LEU A 40 7.88 -15.48 9.17
CA LEU A 40 6.57 -15.47 9.83
C LEU A 40 6.22 -14.05 10.29
N GLN A 41 7.15 -13.35 10.94
CA GLN A 41 6.97 -11.98 11.39
C GLN A 41 6.72 -11.02 10.22
N MET A 42 7.42 -11.21 9.09
CA MET A 42 7.22 -10.40 7.89
C MET A 42 5.85 -10.65 7.28
N ASN A 43 5.39 -11.90 7.22
CA ASN A 43 4.04 -12.21 6.76
C ASN A 43 2.96 -11.60 7.67
N GLU A 44 3.15 -11.67 8.98
CA GLU A 44 2.26 -11.03 9.95
C GLU A 44 2.23 -9.50 9.76
N SER A 45 3.40 -8.89 9.58
CA SER A 45 3.53 -7.45 9.31
C SER A 45 2.83 -7.07 8.00
N HIS A 46 2.93 -7.88 6.95
CA HIS A 46 2.21 -7.66 5.69
C HIS A 46 0.68 -7.69 5.88
N ILE A 47 0.17 -8.60 6.71
CA ILE A 47 -1.26 -8.65 7.04
C ILE A 47 -1.67 -7.38 7.79
N GLN A 48 -0.91 -6.99 8.82
CA GLN A 48 -1.19 -5.78 9.61
C GLN A 48 -1.16 -4.50 8.77
N ILE A 49 -0.19 -4.37 7.85
CA ILE A 49 -0.10 -3.23 6.92
C ILE A 49 -1.35 -3.16 6.04
N ASN A 50 -1.81 -4.29 5.50
CA ASN A 50 -3.01 -4.33 4.67
C ASN A 50 -4.27 -3.99 5.47
N GLU A 51 -4.38 -4.48 6.71
CA GLU A 51 -5.49 -4.13 7.60
C GLU A 51 -5.51 -2.64 7.96
N LEU A 52 -4.36 -2.07 8.30
CA LEU A 52 -4.23 -0.64 8.60
C LEU A 52 -4.56 0.20 7.38
N LYS A 53 -4.12 -0.20 6.19
CA LYS A 53 -4.47 0.45 4.93
C LYS A 53 -5.98 0.40 4.68
N ASN A 54 -6.61 -0.75 4.85
CA ASN A 54 -8.07 -0.88 4.70
C ASN A 54 -8.83 -0.04 5.72
N LYS A 55 -8.38 0.01 6.97
CA LYS A 55 -8.97 0.86 8.02
C LYS A 55 -8.79 2.34 7.71
N LEU A 56 -7.64 2.75 7.20
CA LEU A 56 -7.39 4.12 6.74
C LEU A 56 -8.28 4.45 5.53
N ASP A 57 -8.42 3.53 4.59
CA ASP A 57 -9.30 3.68 3.44
C ASP A 57 -10.76 3.78 3.87
N GLN A 58 -11.20 3.04 4.89
CA GLN A 58 -12.54 3.14 5.49
C GLN A 58 -12.74 4.45 6.26
N ALA A 59 -11.79 4.82 7.12
CA ALA A 59 -11.84 6.08 7.88
C ALA A 59 -11.76 7.30 6.97
N THR A 60 -11.11 7.19 5.81
CA THR A 60 -11.09 8.25 4.80
C THR A 60 -12.18 8.11 3.74
N ALA A 61 -12.90 6.98 3.70
CA ALA A 61 -14.10 6.82 2.88
C ALA A 61 -15.28 7.62 3.45
N GLU A 62 -15.19 8.01 4.73
CA GLU A 62 -15.91 9.13 5.32
C GLU A 62 -15.38 10.43 4.68
N THR A 63 -16.08 11.20 3.85
CA THR A 63 -17.46 11.21 3.40
C THR A 63 -17.37 11.68 1.96
N LEU A 64 -17.80 10.92 0.94
CA LEU A 64 -17.77 11.38 -0.47
C LEU A 64 -18.77 12.51 -0.75
N ILE A 65 -19.59 12.81 0.25
CA ILE A 65 -20.66 13.78 0.23
C ILE A 65 -20.25 15.00 1.06
N ASP A 66 -20.50 16.19 0.52
CA ASP A 66 -20.41 17.42 1.26
C ASP A 66 -21.56 17.51 2.28
N VAL A 67 -21.24 17.77 3.55
CA VAL A 67 -22.21 17.71 4.66
C VAL A 67 -23.20 18.88 4.60
N LEU A 68 -22.80 20.01 4.02
CA LEU A 68 -23.65 21.20 3.94
C LEU A 68 -24.76 21.00 2.89
N THR A 69 -24.41 20.40 1.75
CA THR A 69 -25.25 20.36 0.55
C THR A 69 -25.81 18.97 0.21
N GLY A 70 -25.20 17.89 0.72
CA GLY A 70 -25.59 16.52 0.38
C GLY A 70 -25.14 16.05 -1.01
N ILE A 71 -24.44 16.87 -1.79
CA ILE A 71 -23.89 16.49 -3.10
C ILE A 71 -22.47 15.92 -2.97
N ALA A 72 -21.95 15.31 -4.04
CA ALA A 72 -20.59 14.81 -4.04
C ALA A 72 -19.58 15.94 -3.83
N ASN A 73 -18.71 15.81 -2.83
CA ASN A 73 -17.60 16.72 -2.65
C ASN A 73 -16.51 16.47 -3.71
N ARG A 74 -15.42 17.24 -3.69
CA ARG A 74 -14.31 17.10 -4.65
C ARG A 74 -13.78 15.67 -4.75
N LYS A 75 -13.67 14.94 -3.63
CA LYS A 75 -13.19 13.55 -3.62
C LYS A 75 -14.23 12.60 -4.24
N GLY A 76 -15.52 12.81 -3.93
CA GLY A 76 -16.64 12.09 -4.55
C GLY A 76 -16.69 12.29 -6.06
N LEU A 77 -16.55 13.53 -6.52
CA LEU A 77 -16.54 13.88 -7.95
C LEU A 77 -15.40 13.18 -8.69
N LEU A 78 -14.17 13.24 -8.17
CA LEU A 78 -13.00 12.60 -8.79
C LEU A 78 -13.18 11.09 -8.91
N LYS A 79 -13.66 10.43 -7.84
CA LYS A 79 -13.94 8.99 -7.86
C LYS A 79 -15.00 8.63 -8.91
N ALA A 80 -16.07 9.43 -9.00
CA ALA A 80 -17.09 9.24 -10.04
C ALA A 80 -16.50 9.42 -11.45
N PHE A 81 -15.62 10.41 -11.64
CA PHE A 81 -14.98 10.68 -12.92
C PHE A 81 -14.06 9.53 -13.37
N GLU A 82 -13.27 8.95 -12.46
CA GLU A 82 -12.45 7.75 -12.74
C GLU A 82 -13.33 6.58 -13.23
N HIS A 83 -14.46 6.34 -12.56
CA HIS A 83 -15.39 5.30 -12.98
C HIS A 83 -15.98 5.53 -14.37
N VAL A 84 -16.24 6.78 -14.77
CA VAL A 84 -16.78 7.11 -16.10
C VAL A 84 -15.71 6.98 -17.19
N LEU A 85 -14.45 7.30 -16.88
CA LEU A 85 -13.33 7.22 -17.84
C LEU A 85 -12.86 5.78 -18.12
N ILE A 86 -12.89 4.91 -17.11
CA ILE A 86 -12.38 3.53 -17.21
C ILE A 86 -13.42 2.58 -17.83
N GLN A 87 -14.70 2.94 -17.82
CA GLN A 87 -15.75 2.07 -18.37
C GLN A 87 -15.56 1.88 -19.89
N PRO A 88 -15.54 0.63 -20.38
CA PRO A 88 -15.53 0.35 -21.82
C PRO A 88 -16.72 1.03 -22.47
N LYS A 89 -16.46 2.04 -23.29
CA LYS A 89 -17.48 2.80 -23.98
C LYS A 89 -18.23 1.87 -24.93
N LYS A 90 -19.40 1.37 -24.50
CA LYS A 90 -20.32 0.61 -25.37
C LYS A 90 -20.78 1.44 -26.58
N THR A 91 -20.69 2.77 -26.47
CA THR A 91 -20.96 3.77 -27.50
C THR A 91 -19.96 4.90 -27.34
N SER A 92 -19.53 5.55 -28.43
CA SER A 92 -18.64 6.72 -28.46
C SER A 92 -19.25 7.97 -27.78
N ALA A 93 -19.61 7.86 -26.50
CA ALA A 93 -20.20 8.94 -25.74
C ALA A 93 -19.11 9.94 -25.35
N SER A 94 -19.31 11.20 -25.73
CA SER A 94 -18.50 12.34 -25.28
C SER A 94 -18.87 12.69 -23.84
N ILE A 95 -17.87 13.08 -23.05
CA ILE A 95 -18.05 13.54 -21.67
C ILE A 95 -17.97 15.07 -21.69
N SER A 96 -18.86 15.75 -20.97
CA SER A 96 -18.83 17.19 -20.76
C SER A 96 -18.79 17.49 -19.27
N LEU A 97 -18.13 18.59 -18.89
CA LEU A 97 -18.02 19.07 -17.52
C LEU A 97 -18.53 20.51 -17.45
N LEU A 98 -19.39 20.78 -16.47
CA LEU A 98 -19.89 22.12 -16.16
C LEU A 98 -19.31 22.57 -14.82
N MET A 99 -18.74 23.77 -14.78
CA MET A 99 -18.26 24.41 -13.56
C MET A 99 -19.10 25.67 -13.30
N LEU A 100 -19.57 25.81 -12.07
CA LEU A 100 -20.42 26.90 -11.62
C LEU A 100 -19.78 27.56 -10.40
N ASP A 101 -19.93 28.88 -10.28
CA ASP A 101 -19.51 29.67 -9.11
C ASP A 101 -20.66 30.60 -8.68
N ILE A 102 -20.73 30.92 -7.39
CA ILE A 102 -21.75 31.84 -6.86
C ILE A 102 -21.17 33.26 -6.87
N ASP A 103 -21.67 34.08 -7.80
CA ASP A 103 -21.21 35.46 -7.95
C ASP A 103 -21.35 36.26 -6.64
N HIS A 104 -20.28 36.98 -6.29
CA HIS A 104 -20.22 37.84 -5.11
C HIS A 104 -20.58 37.18 -3.78
N PHE A 105 -20.41 35.86 -3.64
CA PHE A 105 -20.77 35.12 -2.41
C PHE A 105 -20.12 35.68 -1.14
N LYS A 106 -18.88 36.21 -1.24
CA LYS A 106 -18.22 36.91 -0.12
C LYS A 106 -19.04 38.10 0.39
N LYS A 107 -19.65 38.90 -0.49
CA LYS A 107 -20.49 40.05 -0.09
C LYS A 107 -21.72 39.59 0.68
N VAL A 108 -22.31 38.45 0.32
CA VAL A 108 -23.44 37.84 1.06
C VAL A 108 -22.99 37.47 2.47
N ASN A 109 -21.86 36.75 2.60
CA ASN A 109 -21.30 36.38 3.90
C ASN A 109 -20.97 37.61 4.76
N ASP A 110 -20.32 38.62 4.17
CA ASP A 110 -19.90 39.81 4.89
C ASP A 110 -21.11 40.68 5.33
N THR A 111 -22.23 40.64 4.59
CA THR A 111 -23.44 41.44 4.89
C THR A 111 -24.40 40.72 5.84
N HIS A 112 -24.56 39.40 5.68
CA HIS A 112 -25.62 38.62 6.33
C HIS A 112 -25.10 37.53 7.28
N GLY A 113 -23.78 37.32 7.34
CA GLY A 113 -23.15 36.29 8.14
C GLY A 113 -23.14 34.91 7.46
N HIS A 114 -22.24 34.04 7.93
CA HIS A 114 -22.01 32.72 7.34
C HIS A 114 -23.23 31.79 7.37
N LEU A 115 -24.09 31.87 8.40
CA LEU A 115 -25.30 31.03 8.47
C LEU A 115 -26.27 31.31 7.30
N ILE A 116 -26.36 32.56 6.85
CA ILE A 116 -27.16 32.91 5.67
C ILE A 116 -26.46 32.45 4.40
N GLY A 117 -25.13 32.58 4.32
CA GLY A 117 -24.34 32.01 3.23
C GLY A 117 -24.55 30.51 3.06
N ASP A 118 -24.55 29.76 4.16
CA ASP A 118 -24.82 28.32 4.19
C ASP A 118 -26.22 28.00 3.64
N ASN A 119 -27.23 28.79 3.98
CA ASN A 119 -28.59 28.64 3.44
C ASN A 119 -28.64 28.93 1.94
N VAL A 120 -27.88 29.92 1.45
CA VAL A 120 -27.78 30.21 0.01
C VAL A 120 -27.12 29.04 -0.73
N ILE A 121 -26.03 28.47 -0.19
CA ILE A 121 -25.38 27.30 -0.75
C ILE A 121 -26.37 26.11 -0.81
N LYS A 122 -27.09 25.84 0.28
CA LYS A 122 -28.12 24.79 0.34
C LYS A 122 -29.28 25.00 -0.62
N PHE A 123 -29.61 26.25 -0.95
CA PHE A 123 -30.70 26.56 -1.87
C PHE A 123 -30.35 26.31 -3.34
N ILE A 124 -29.08 26.50 -3.71
CA ILE A 124 -28.59 26.35 -5.09
C ILE A 124 -28.18 24.90 -5.40
N SER A 125 -27.78 24.14 -4.37
CA SER A 125 -27.29 22.76 -4.49
C SER A 125 -28.42 21.75 -4.60
#